data_AF-A0A9P6IS18-F1
#
_entry.id   AF-A0A9P6IS18-F1
#
_cell.length_a   1.000
_cell.length_b   1.000
_cell.length_c   1.000
_cell.angle_alpha   90.00
_cell.angle_beta   90.00
_cell.angle_gamma   90.00
#
_symmetry.space_group_name_H-M   'P 1'
#
loop_
_entity.id
_entity.type
_entity.pdbx_description
1 polymer ?
#
loop_
_entity_poly.entity_id
_entity_poly.type
_entity_poly.pdbx_seq_one_letter_code
_entity_poly.pdbx_strand_id
1 'polypeptide(L)'
;AALNMFGKILATEEKDIITVAIQPGVVDTEMQGTIREKGATTMVPDQHAEFLHLHATKTLLHPDQPAHVIASLAIKAGNDLSGKFVAWDDENLASHQKRA
;
A
#
# COMPACT_ATOMS: atom_id res chain seq x y z
N ALA A 1 6.18 -1.16 9.86
CA ALA A 1 7.03 -2.20 10.49
C ALA A 1 6.25 -3.08 11.47
N ALA A 2 5.68 -2.54 12.55
CA ALA A 2 4.97 -3.34 13.56
C ALA A 2 3.80 -4.17 12.98
N LEU A 3 2.92 -3.55 12.19
CA LEU A 3 1.80 -4.24 11.55
C LEU A 3 2.26 -5.33 10.56
N ASN A 4 3.38 -5.12 9.85
CA ASN A 4 3.93 -6.13 8.95
C ASN A 4 4.39 -7.37 9.74
N MET A 5 5.05 -7.16 10.89
CA MET A 5 5.46 -8.26 11.76
C MET A 5 4.26 -8.96 12.39
N PHE A 6 3.25 -8.19 12.83
CA PHE A 6 2.00 -8.73 13.34
C PHE A 6 1.33 -9.66 12.30
N GLY A 7 1.22 -9.22 11.04
CA GLY A 7 0.65 -10.04 9.97
C GLY A 7 1.44 -11.33 9.71
N LYS A 8 2.77 -11.27 9.82
CA LYS A 8 3.64 -12.46 9.71
C LYS A 8 3.43 -13.46 10.85
N ILE A 9 3.27 -12.98 12.08
CA ILE A 9 2.98 -13.81 13.25
C ILE A 9 1.60 -14.44 13.10
N LEU A 10 0.59 -13.67 12.72
CA LEU A 10 -0.78 -14.16 12.54
C LEU A 10 -0.85 -15.29 11.51
N ALA A 11 -0.18 -15.15 10.37
CA ALA A 11 -0.06 -16.23 9.37
C ALA A 11 0.73 -17.46 9.86
N THR A 12 1.58 -17.28 10.88
CA THR A 12 2.32 -18.38 11.48
C THR A 12 1.45 -19.17 12.44
N GLU A 13 0.67 -18.49 13.27
CA GLU A 13 -0.18 -19.08 14.30
C GLU A 13 -1.52 -19.60 13.74
N GLU A 14 -2.18 -18.85 12.86
CA GLU A 14 -3.52 -19.14 12.35
C GLU A 14 -3.46 -19.58 10.89
N LYS A 15 -3.28 -20.89 10.65
CA LYS A 15 -3.13 -21.46 9.29
C LYS A 15 -4.39 -21.40 8.43
N ASP A 16 -5.55 -21.24 9.06
CA ASP A 16 -6.82 -21.10 8.36
C ASP A 16 -7.14 -19.65 7.96
N ILE A 17 -6.29 -18.69 8.36
CA ILE A 17 -6.43 -17.27 8.05
C ILE A 17 -5.31 -16.82 7.09
N ILE A 18 -5.72 -16.26 5.94
CA ILE A 18 -4.77 -15.62 5.02
C ILE A 18 -4.57 -14.18 5.45
N THR A 19 -3.33 -13.82 5.80
CA THR A 19 -2.97 -12.47 6.22
C THR A 19 -1.95 -11.88 5.26
N VAL A 20 -2.26 -10.75 4.63
CA VAL A 20 -1.35 -10.08 3.68
C VAL A 20 -1.18 -8.63 4.08
N ALA A 21 0.07 -8.17 4.20
CA ALA A 21 0.37 -6.75 4.41
C ALA A 21 0.69 -6.10 3.06
N ILE A 22 -0.03 -5.03 2.71
CA ILE A 22 0.11 -4.38 1.41
C ILE A 22 0.64 -2.96 1.57
N GLN A 23 1.63 -2.61 0.75
CA GLN A 23 2.06 -1.22 0.52
C GLN A 23 1.33 -0.66 -0.70
N PRO A 24 0.37 0.28 -0.52
CA PRO A 24 -0.46 0.79 -1.63
C PRO A 24 0.24 1.84 -2.51
N GLY A 25 1.51 2.16 -2.23
CA GLY A 25 2.24 3.25 -2.89
C GLY A 25 1.82 4.63 -2.37
N VAL A 26 2.17 5.69 -3.12
CA VAL A 26 1.78 7.07 -2.80
C VAL A 26 0.54 7.43 -3.59
N VAL A 27 -0.60 7.45 -2.91
CA VAL A 27 -1.93 7.50 -3.52
C VAL A 27 -2.56 8.89 -3.36
N ASP A 28 -3.28 9.34 -4.37
CA ASP A 28 -4.02 10.61 -4.33
C ASP A 28 -5.26 10.49 -3.42
N THR A 29 -5.07 10.74 -2.13
CA THR A 29 -6.07 10.63 -1.06
C THR A 29 -6.03 11.84 -0.15
N GLU A 30 -7.05 11.99 0.71
CA GLU A 30 -7.09 13.03 1.75
C GLU A 30 -5.88 12.95 2.71
N MET A 31 -5.37 11.74 2.98
CA MET A 31 -4.16 11.55 3.78
C MET A 31 -2.94 12.23 3.15
N GLN A 32 -2.76 12.11 1.83
CA GLN A 32 -1.69 12.79 1.10
C GLN A 32 -1.89 14.32 1.20
N GLY A 33 -3.13 14.80 1.02
CA GLY A 33 -3.49 16.21 1.25
C GLY A 33 -3.08 16.71 2.64
N THR A 34 -3.35 15.93 3.69
CA THR A 34 -2.95 16.24 5.07
C THR A 34 -1.42 16.32 5.22
N ILE A 35 -0.67 15.42 4.58
CA ILE A 35 0.81 15.46 4.59
C ILE A 35 1.31 16.76 3.94
N ARG A 36 0.73 17.17 2.81
CA ARG A 36 1.12 18.42 2.13
C ARG A 36 0.78 19.65 2.95
N GLU A 37 -0.39 19.68 3.59
CA GLU A 37 -0.85 20.83 4.39
C GLU A 37 -0.09 20.99 5.71
N LYS A 38 0.11 19.89 6.45
CA LYS A 38 0.65 19.91 7.82
C LYS A 38 2.14 19.57 7.89
N GLY A 39 2.69 18.98 6.83
CA GLY A 39 4.09 18.51 6.80
C GLY A 39 5.12 19.64 6.82
N ALA A 40 4.75 20.84 6.36
CA ALA A 40 5.67 21.98 6.25
C ALA A 40 6.38 22.36 7.57
N THR A 41 5.71 22.13 8.71
CA THR A 41 6.23 22.51 10.04
C THR A 41 6.77 21.33 10.85
N THR A 42 6.56 20.10 10.40
CA THR A 42 6.80 18.89 11.20
C THR A 42 7.70 17.86 10.53
N MET A 43 7.85 17.92 9.19
CA MET A 43 8.64 16.98 8.42
C MET A 43 10.00 17.55 8.06
N VAL A 44 10.94 16.66 7.71
CA VAL A 44 12.18 17.06 7.06
C VAL A 44 11.84 17.77 5.73
N PRO A 45 12.40 18.97 5.47
CA PRO A 45 12.00 19.79 4.31
C PRO A 45 12.05 19.04 2.98
N ASP A 46 13.08 18.24 2.75
CA ASP A 46 13.24 17.49 1.50
C ASP A 46 12.13 16.44 1.28
N GLN A 47 11.70 15.76 2.36
CA GLN A 47 10.61 14.78 2.29
C GLN A 47 9.27 15.46 2.03
N HIS A 48 9.02 16.62 2.65
CA HIS A 48 7.80 17.40 2.39
C HIS A 48 7.78 17.92 0.96
N ALA A 49 8.92 18.41 0.45
CA ALA A 49 9.07 18.86 -0.93
C ALA A 49 8.79 17.73 -1.94
N GLU A 50 9.20 16.49 -1.65
CA GLU A 50 8.88 15.33 -2.47
C GLU A 50 7.37 15.08 -2.56
N PHE A 51 6.63 15.12 -1.45
CA PHE A 51 5.17 14.95 -1.48
C PHE A 51 4.43 16.07 -2.23
N LEU A 52 4.95 17.30 -2.18
CA LEU A 52 4.45 18.42 -2.99
C LEU A 52 4.74 18.19 -4.48
N HIS A 53 5.94 17.73 -4.81
CA HIS A 53 6.36 17.44 -6.18
C HIS A 53 5.52 16.33 -6.81
N LEU A 54 5.28 15.23 -6.09
CA LEU A 54 4.46 14.12 -6.59
C LEU A 54 3.03 14.57 -6.94
N HIS A 55 2.43 15.46 -6.14
CA HIS A 55 1.13 16.04 -6.45
C HIS A 55 1.20 17.02 -7.62
N ALA A 56 2.18 17.94 -7.63
CA ALA A 56 2.33 18.94 -8.68
C ALA A 56 2.58 18.31 -10.07
N THR A 57 3.28 17.18 -10.12
CA THR A 57 3.57 16.43 -11.35
C THR A 57 2.48 15.42 -11.71
N LYS A 58 1.41 15.31 -10.92
CA LYS A 58 0.33 14.33 -11.12
C LYS A 58 0.84 12.87 -11.21
N THR A 59 1.87 12.55 -10.44
CA THR A 59 2.48 11.21 -10.38
C THR A 59 1.95 10.37 -9.22
N LEU A 60 1.00 10.91 -8.45
CA LEU A 60 0.26 10.15 -7.44
C LEU A 60 -0.60 9.07 -8.09
N LEU A 61 -0.63 7.90 -7.46
CA LEU A 61 -1.46 6.79 -7.91
C LEU A 61 -2.93 7.13 -7.74
N HIS A 62 -3.74 6.80 -8.75
CA HIS A 62 -5.18 6.86 -8.61
C HIS A 62 -5.64 5.79 -7.60
N PRO A 63 -6.51 6.09 -6.62
CA PRO A 63 -6.91 5.15 -5.57
C PRO A 63 -7.39 3.79 -6.07
N ASP A 64 -8.10 3.76 -7.19
CA ASP A 64 -8.60 2.52 -7.82
C ASP A 64 -7.49 1.50 -8.13
N GLN A 65 -6.25 1.93 -8.38
CA GLN A 65 -5.15 1.04 -8.75
C GLN A 65 -4.79 0.09 -7.58
N PRO A 66 -4.33 0.58 -6.42
CA PRO A 66 -4.10 -0.28 -5.26
C PRO A 66 -5.40 -0.83 -4.67
N ALA A 67 -6.53 -0.12 -4.75
CA ALA A 67 -7.81 -0.61 -4.24
C ALA A 67 -8.29 -1.87 -4.96
N HIS A 68 -8.09 -1.96 -6.28
CA HIS A 68 -8.43 -3.16 -7.04
C HIS A 68 -7.63 -4.38 -6.57
N VAL A 69 -6.32 -4.20 -6.31
CA VAL A 69 -5.45 -5.27 -5.79
C VAL A 69 -5.92 -5.72 -4.41
N ILE A 70 -6.20 -4.78 -3.50
CA ILE A 70 -6.70 -5.07 -2.15
C ILE A 70 -8.03 -5.85 -2.23
N ALA A 71 -8.98 -5.40 -3.05
CA ALA A 71 -10.26 -6.08 -3.24
C ALA A 71 -10.10 -7.47 -3.86
N SER A 72 -9.20 -7.63 -4.83
CA SER A 72 -8.90 -8.90 -5.47
C SER A 72 -8.29 -9.90 -4.47
N LEU A 73 -7.37 -9.45 -3.61
CA LEU A 73 -6.75 -10.27 -2.57
C LEU A 73 -7.76 -10.68 -1.50
N ALA A 74 -8.68 -9.81 -1.10
CA ALA A 74 -9.73 -10.17 -0.15
C ALA A 74 -10.62 -11.34 -0.63
N ILE A 75 -10.74 -11.53 -1.94
CA ILE A 75 -11.57 -12.58 -2.55
C ILE A 75 -10.74 -13.80 -2.96
N LYS A 76 -9.49 -13.60 -3.42
CA LYS A 76 -8.72 -14.59 -4.17
C LYS A 76 -7.29 -14.79 -3.68
N ALA A 77 -6.88 -14.21 -2.55
CA ALA A 77 -5.52 -14.41 -2.04
C ALA A 77 -5.24 -15.90 -1.80
N GLY A 78 -4.09 -16.37 -2.28
CA GLY A 78 -3.61 -17.72 -2.03
C GLY A 78 -2.83 -17.82 -0.71
N ASN A 79 -2.71 -19.04 -0.19
CA ASN A 79 -1.91 -19.33 1.00
C ASN A 79 -0.43 -18.97 0.83
N ASP A 80 0.07 -18.97 -0.41
CA ASP A 80 1.42 -18.57 -0.76
C ASP A 80 1.69 -17.08 -0.48
N LEU A 81 0.65 -16.25 -0.34
CA LEU A 81 0.76 -14.84 0.03
C LEU A 81 0.66 -14.60 1.53
N SER A 82 0.21 -15.59 2.32
CA SER A 82 0.00 -15.43 3.75
C SER A 82 1.30 -15.11 4.49
N GLY A 83 1.27 -14.09 5.34
CA GLY A 83 2.40 -13.56 6.11
C GLY A 83 3.35 -12.66 5.34
N LYS A 84 3.11 -12.41 4.04
CA LYS A 84 3.98 -11.56 3.22
C LYS A 84 3.63 -10.08 3.35
N PHE A 85 4.67 -9.26 3.16
CA PHE A 85 4.55 -7.84 2.89
C PHE A 85 4.90 -7.60 1.42
N VAL A 86 3.97 -7.03 0.67
CA VAL A 86 4.07 -6.86 -0.79
C VAL A 86 3.66 -5.45 -1.20
N ALA A 87 4.32 -4.91 -2.23
CA ALA A 87 3.85 -3.70 -2.89
C ALA A 87 2.66 -4.03 -3.81
N TRP A 88 1.75 -3.08 -4.01
CA TRP A 88 0.56 -3.29 -4.85
C TRP A 88 0.90 -3.65 -6.32
N ASP A 89 2.05 -3.17 -6.80
CA ASP A 89 2.60 -3.34 -8.15
C ASP A 89 3.64 -4.47 -8.24
N ASP A 90 3.84 -5.25 -7.17
CA ASP A 90 4.73 -6.41 -7.16
C ASP A 90 4.33 -7.42 -8.25
N GLU A 91 5.31 -7.99 -8.96
CA GLU A 91 5.08 -8.96 -10.03
C GLU A 91 4.31 -10.20 -9.54
N ASN A 92 4.47 -10.57 -8.28
CA ASN A 92 3.73 -11.67 -7.66
C ASN A 92 2.22 -11.39 -7.55
N LEU A 93 1.81 -10.13 -7.70
CA LEU A 93 0.42 -9.70 -7.69
C LEU A 93 -0.14 -9.41 -9.10
N ALA A 94 0.58 -9.74 -10.18
CA ALA A 94 0.14 -9.44 -11.54
C ALA A 94 -1.28 -9.96 -11.89
N SER A 95 -1.70 -11.09 -11.31
CA SER A 95 -3.05 -11.65 -11.47
C SER A 95 -4.14 -10.86 -10.70
N HIS A 96 -3.74 -10.05 -9.71
CA HIS A 96 -4.60 -9.21 -8.88
C HIS A 96 -4.65 -7.76 -9.35
N GLN A 97 -3.72 -7.32 -10.20
CA GLN A 97 -3.69 -5.97 -10.75
C GLN A 97 -4.76 -5.77 -11.84
N LYS A 98 -5.25 -4.53 -11.94
CA LYS A 98 -6.24 -4.16 -12.95
C LYS A 98 -5.59 -4.24 -14.33
N ARG A 99 -6.18 -5.03 -15.24
CA ARG A 99 -5.74 -5.05 -16.65
C ARG A 99 -6.01 -3.68 -17.29
N ALA A 100 -5.03 -3.20 -18.05
CA ALA A 100 -5.14 -1.98 -18.85
C ALA A 100 -6.21 -2.13 -19.94
#